data_AF-A0A1G2VU61-F1
#
_entry.id   AF-A0A1G2VU61-F1
#
_cell.length_a   1.000
_cell.length_b   1.000
_cell.length_c   1.000
_cell.angle_alpha   90.00
_cell.angle_beta   90.00
_cell.angle_gamma   90.00
#
_symmetry.space_group_name_H-M   'P 1'
#
loop_
_entity.id
_entity.type
_entity.pdbx_description
1 polymer ?
#
loop_
_entity_poly.entity_id
_entity_poly.type
_entity_poly.pdbx_seq_one_letter_code
_entity_poly.pdbx_strand_id
1 'polypeptide(L)'
;MVPLSVSNAWEKLQESKKVAICRSCARKQAPIFARWIEAAGLKNFRQDSLVNRKAGSASRLDAVLFKAEGGQLARDLLVSYFTEQSPAINDQCLEMLEGAGKTEEETKLKIYAQISHLHRDSPFIGLYLATALWVEKFNEDDINTVEALAAGLSSTEEQ
;
A
#
# COMPACT_ATOMS: atom_id res chain seq x y z
N MET A 1 -2.53 -9.41 -12.04
CA MET A 1 -1.80 -10.17 -10.98
C MET A 1 -1.27 -9.14 -9.99
N VAL A 2 -1.22 -9.49 -8.69
CA VAL A 2 -0.63 -8.61 -7.66
C VAL A 2 0.90 -8.79 -7.69
N PRO A 3 1.70 -7.71 -7.80
CA PRO A 3 3.15 -7.78 -7.71
C PRO A 3 3.61 -8.30 -6.34
N LEU A 4 4.72 -9.05 -6.31
CA LEU A 4 5.28 -9.61 -5.09
C LEU A 4 5.71 -8.51 -4.13
N SER A 5 6.23 -7.40 -4.66
CA SER A 5 6.58 -6.21 -3.89
C SER A 5 5.42 -5.68 -3.04
N VAL A 6 4.18 -5.72 -3.54
CA VAL A 6 3.01 -5.26 -2.79
C VAL A 6 2.74 -6.18 -1.59
N SER A 7 2.71 -7.49 -1.81
CA SER A 7 2.50 -8.46 -0.73
C SER A 7 3.65 -8.45 0.28
N ASN A 8 4.90 -8.33 -0.18
CA ASN A 8 6.08 -8.26 0.68
C ASN A 8 6.07 -6.99 1.53
N ALA A 9 5.71 -5.84 0.96
CA ALA A 9 5.59 -4.59 1.70
C ALA A 9 4.49 -4.67 2.76
N TRP A 10 3.37 -5.35 2.47
CA TRP A 10 2.35 -5.65 3.47
C TRP A 10 2.87 -6.57 4.56
N GLU A 11 3.56 -7.66 4.23
CA GLU A 11 4.08 -8.61 5.22
C GLU A 11 5.10 -7.97 6.16
N LYS A 12 5.99 -7.12 5.64
CA LYS A 12 6.98 -6.35 6.41
C LYS A 12 6.34 -5.28 7.31
N LEU A 13 5.10 -4.87 7.03
CA LEU A 13 4.40 -3.86 7.81
C LEU A 13 4.11 -4.39 9.22
N GLN A 14 4.45 -3.59 10.24
CA GLN A 14 4.15 -3.93 11.64
C GLN A 14 2.64 -4.16 11.84
N GLU A 15 2.29 -5.16 12.66
CA GLU A 15 0.89 -5.52 12.90
C GLU A 15 0.05 -4.34 13.43
N SER A 16 0.64 -3.46 14.24
CA SER A 16 -0.01 -2.23 14.73
C SER A 16 -0.49 -1.32 13.59
N LYS A 17 0.24 -1.28 12.47
CA LYS A 17 -0.09 -0.50 11.29
C LYS A 17 -1.13 -1.21 10.42
N LYS A 18 -1.06 -2.54 10.30
CA LYS A 18 -2.13 -3.35 9.67
C LYS A 18 -3.46 -3.21 10.42
N VAL A 19 -3.42 -3.16 11.75
CA VAL A 19 -4.59 -2.85 12.60
C VAL A 19 -5.14 -1.45 12.30
N ALA A 20 -4.27 -0.45 12.13
CA ALA A 20 -4.72 0.90 11.75
C ALA A 20 -5.44 0.91 10.40
N ILE A 21 -4.88 0.25 9.38
CA ILE A 21 -5.52 0.07 8.06
C ILE A 21 -6.86 -0.65 8.22
N CYS A 22 -6.89 -1.76 8.95
CA CYS A 22 -8.09 -2.56 9.18
C CYS A 22 -9.21 -1.76 9.85
N ARG A 23 -8.92 -1.08 10.97
CA ARG A 23 -9.88 -0.21 11.67
C ARG A 23 -10.38 0.92 10.78
N SER A 24 -9.48 1.53 10.01
CA SER A 24 -9.85 2.65 9.14
C SER A 24 -10.75 2.18 8.00
N CYS A 25 -10.42 1.03 7.37
CA CYS A 25 -11.27 0.37 6.38
C CYS A 25 -12.65 0.02 6.96
N ALA A 26 -12.71 -0.61 8.14
CA ALA A 26 -13.97 -0.94 8.80
C ALA A 26 -14.87 0.29 9.07
N ARG A 27 -14.26 1.44 9.40
CA ARG A 27 -14.98 2.66 9.75
C ARG A 27 -15.39 3.48 8.53
N LYS A 28 -14.50 3.64 7.55
CA LYS A 28 -14.69 4.57 6.41
C LYS A 28 -15.14 3.85 5.13
N GLN A 29 -14.86 2.55 5.02
CA GLN A 29 -15.07 1.73 3.83
C GLN A 29 -15.71 0.38 4.18
N ALA A 30 -16.83 0.43 4.91
CA ALA A 30 -17.55 -0.75 5.37
C ALA A 30 -17.85 -1.79 4.25
N PRO A 31 -18.17 -1.41 3.00
CA PRO A 31 -18.35 -2.37 1.92
C PRO A 31 -17.08 -3.17 1.56
N ILE A 32 -15.92 -2.50 1.49
CA ILE A 32 -14.62 -3.15 1.23
C ILE A 32 -14.28 -4.08 2.41
N PHE A 33 -14.50 -3.61 3.64
CA PHE A 33 -14.25 -4.41 4.83
C PHE A 33 -15.13 -5.67 4.90
N ALA A 34 -16.41 -5.56 4.52
CA ALA A 34 -17.32 -6.70 4.45
C ALA A 34 -16.87 -7.75 3.43
N ARG A 35 -16.43 -7.33 2.24
CA ARG A 35 -15.81 -8.22 1.23
C ARG A 35 -14.59 -8.92 1.79
N TRP A 36 -13.74 -8.21 2.53
CA TRP A 36 -12.55 -8.80 3.14
C TRP A 36 -12.89 -9.88 4.18
N ILE A 37 -13.87 -9.61 5.05
CA ILE A 37 -14.37 -10.58 6.04
C ILE A 37 -15.00 -11.79 5.36
N GLU A 38 -15.78 -11.57 4.31
CA GLU A 38 -16.43 -12.62 3.54
C GLU A 38 -15.42 -13.54 2.88
N ALA A 39 -14.44 -12.97 2.17
CA ALA A 39 -13.36 -13.72 1.55
C ALA A 39 -12.55 -14.54 2.59
N ALA A 40 -12.34 -13.99 3.79
CA ALA A 40 -11.64 -14.65 4.88
C ALA A 40 -12.46 -15.72 5.62
N GLY A 41 -13.76 -15.88 5.30
CA GLY A 41 -14.66 -16.81 6.00
C GLY A 41 -14.92 -16.43 7.45
N LEU A 42 -14.94 -15.13 7.76
CA LEU A 42 -14.94 -14.59 9.12
C LEU A 42 -16.29 -13.98 9.56
N LYS A 43 -17.38 -14.20 8.81
CA LYS A 43 -18.70 -13.55 9.05
C LYS A 43 -19.25 -13.71 10.48
N ASN A 44 -18.92 -14.82 11.16
CA ASN A 44 -19.41 -15.12 12.51
C ASN A 44 -18.51 -14.59 13.64
N PHE A 45 -17.39 -13.94 13.31
CA PHE A 45 -16.47 -13.40 14.31
C PHE A 45 -17.01 -12.09 14.89
N ARG A 46 -16.72 -11.83 16.16
CA ARG A 46 -17.05 -10.56 16.80
C ARG A 46 -16.34 -9.42 16.07
N GLN A 47 -17.06 -8.32 15.83
CA GLN A 47 -16.52 -7.16 15.12
C GLN A 47 -15.26 -6.60 15.79
N ASP A 48 -15.21 -6.53 17.12
CA ASP A 48 -14.00 -6.10 17.85
C ASP A 48 -12.78 -6.99 17.53
N SER A 49 -12.98 -8.30 17.40
CA SER A 49 -11.91 -9.21 17.02
C SER A 49 -11.42 -8.95 15.60
N LEU A 50 -12.32 -8.62 14.67
CA LEU A 50 -12.00 -8.37 13.27
C LEU A 50 -11.26 -7.06 13.07
N VAL A 51 -11.80 -5.95 13.59
CA VAL A 51 -11.18 -4.62 13.44
C VAL A 51 -9.84 -4.53 14.15
N ASN A 52 -9.67 -5.27 15.25
CA ASN A 52 -8.41 -5.33 16.00
C ASN A 52 -7.52 -6.52 15.59
N ARG A 53 -7.93 -7.30 14.57
CA ARG A 53 -7.18 -8.44 14.04
C ARG A 53 -6.77 -9.48 15.12
N LYS A 54 -7.62 -9.71 16.13
CA LYS A 54 -7.41 -10.64 17.25
C LYS A 54 -7.76 -12.10 16.91
N ALA A 55 -7.36 -13.05 17.76
CA ALA A 55 -7.85 -14.43 17.80
C ALA A 55 -7.80 -15.18 16.44
N GLY A 56 -6.70 -15.04 15.71
CA GLY A 56 -6.50 -15.72 14.42
C GLY A 56 -7.22 -15.09 13.22
N SER A 57 -7.91 -13.95 13.40
CA SER A 57 -8.47 -13.20 12.27
C SER A 57 -7.39 -12.52 11.42
N ALA A 58 -6.29 -12.05 12.03
CA ALA A 58 -5.16 -11.44 11.32
C ALA A 58 -4.64 -12.29 10.16
N SER A 59 -4.26 -13.54 10.45
CA SER A 59 -3.68 -14.43 9.45
C SER A 59 -4.67 -14.81 8.35
N ARG A 60 -5.96 -14.97 8.69
CA ARG A 60 -7.01 -15.25 7.69
C ARG A 60 -7.28 -14.05 6.79
N LEU A 61 -7.31 -12.85 7.34
CA LEU A 61 -7.44 -11.61 6.58
C LEU A 61 -6.23 -11.43 5.63
N ASP A 62 -5.01 -11.64 6.13
CA ASP A 62 -3.80 -11.52 5.31
C ASP A 62 -3.74 -12.58 4.21
N ALA A 63 -4.12 -13.83 4.51
CA ALA A 63 -4.07 -14.93 3.54
C ALA A 63 -4.96 -14.72 2.31
N VAL A 64 -6.04 -13.94 2.43
CA VAL A 64 -6.99 -13.70 1.34
C VAL A 64 -6.80 -12.36 0.65
N LEU A 65 -6.16 -11.38 1.29
CA LEU A 65 -6.10 -9.99 0.82
C LEU A 65 -5.67 -9.90 -0.66
N PHE A 66 -4.58 -10.58 -1.03
CA PHE A 66 -4.01 -10.55 -2.37
C PHE A 66 -4.54 -11.62 -3.33
N LYS A 67 -5.36 -12.57 -2.84
CA LYS A 67 -5.92 -13.68 -3.64
C LYS A 67 -7.38 -13.46 -4.00
N ALA A 68 -8.13 -12.84 -3.10
CA ALA A 68 -9.55 -12.59 -3.28
C ALA A 68 -9.78 -11.71 -4.51
N GLU A 69 -10.76 -12.11 -5.32
CA GLU A 69 -11.19 -11.36 -6.50
C GLU A 69 -10.03 -11.05 -7.48
N GLY A 70 -9.05 -11.97 -7.59
CA GLY A 70 -7.89 -11.77 -8.45
C GLY A 70 -6.96 -10.62 -8.04
N GLY A 71 -7.03 -10.19 -6.77
CA GLY A 71 -6.28 -9.06 -6.23
C GLY A 71 -7.07 -7.75 -6.19
N GLN A 72 -8.29 -7.70 -6.72
CA GLN A 72 -9.10 -6.48 -6.70
C GLN A 72 -9.39 -5.99 -5.27
N LEU A 73 -9.58 -6.90 -4.32
CA LEU A 73 -9.77 -6.56 -2.92
C LEU A 73 -8.59 -5.77 -2.34
N ALA A 74 -7.35 -6.25 -2.58
CA ALA A 74 -6.15 -5.54 -2.14
C ALA A 74 -6.05 -4.15 -2.78
N ARG A 75 -6.34 -4.06 -4.08
CA ARG A 75 -6.32 -2.78 -4.80
C ARG A 75 -7.30 -1.78 -4.19
N ASP A 76 -8.56 -2.16 -4.03
CA ASP A 76 -9.60 -1.27 -3.49
C ASP A 76 -9.25 -0.81 -2.07
N LEU A 77 -8.78 -1.74 -1.22
CA LEU A 77 -8.43 -1.46 0.17
C LEU A 77 -7.24 -0.52 0.28
N LEU A 78 -6.15 -0.81 -0.44
CA LEU A 78 -4.91 -0.04 -0.33
C LEU A 78 -5.04 1.33 -1.01
N VAL A 79 -5.69 1.41 -2.18
CA VAL A 79 -5.96 2.68 -2.86
C VAL A 79 -6.80 3.59 -1.96
N SER A 80 -7.95 3.14 -1.46
CA SER A 80 -8.76 3.97 -0.55
C SER A 80 -7.98 4.38 0.70
N TYR A 81 -7.18 3.48 1.27
CA TYR A 81 -6.36 3.84 2.43
C TYR A 81 -5.43 5.01 2.13
N PHE A 82 -4.71 4.97 1.01
CA PHE A 82 -3.72 5.98 0.65
C PHE A 82 -4.31 7.25 0.03
N THR A 83 -5.49 7.21 -0.60
CA THR A 83 -6.09 8.40 -1.22
C THR A 83 -7.07 9.14 -0.32
N GLU A 84 -7.71 8.45 0.64
CA GLU A 84 -8.79 9.06 1.44
C GLU A 84 -8.53 9.01 2.95
N GLN A 85 -7.77 8.02 3.42
CA GLN A 85 -7.66 7.73 4.85
C GLN A 85 -6.32 8.20 5.44
N SER A 86 -5.27 8.20 4.63
CA SER A 86 -3.93 8.71 4.95
C SER A 86 -3.31 9.40 3.72
N PRO A 87 -3.89 10.52 3.25
CA PRO A 87 -3.60 11.10 1.94
C PRO A 87 -2.26 11.82 1.83
N ALA A 88 -1.60 12.18 2.95
CA ALA A 88 -0.43 13.05 2.93
C ALA A 88 0.69 12.65 1.95
N ILE A 89 1.05 11.36 1.88
CA ILE A 89 2.08 10.86 0.94
C ILE A 89 1.54 10.91 -0.49
N ASN A 90 0.26 10.58 -0.68
CA ASN A 90 -0.39 10.58 -1.98
C ASN A 90 -0.52 12.00 -2.56
N ASP A 91 -0.97 12.96 -1.76
CA ASP A 91 -1.13 14.35 -2.18
C ASP A 91 0.20 14.95 -2.62
N GLN A 92 1.26 14.74 -1.84
CA GLN A 92 2.60 15.19 -2.22
C GLN A 92 3.12 14.51 -3.50
N CYS A 93 2.84 13.21 -3.68
CA CYS A 93 3.20 12.52 -4.90
C CYS A 93 2.46 13.09 -6.12
N LEU A 94 1.17 13.38 -5.98
CA LEU A 94 0.36 14.02 -7.02
C LEU A 94 0.89 15.41 -7.37
N GLU A 95 1.22 16.24 -6.38
CA GLU A 95 1.82 17.57 -6.60
C GLU A 95 3.12 17.49 -7.41
N MET A 96 3.98 16.51 -7.10
CA MET A 96 5.24 16.30 -7.84
C MET A 96 5.00 15.81 -9.27
N LEU A 97 4.03 14.89 -9.46
CA LEU A 97 3.65 14.39 -10.79
C LEU A 97 3.06 15.50 -11.67
N GLU A 98 2.19 16.33 -11.10
CA GLU A 98 1.57 17.48 -11.79
C GLU A 98 2.60 18.55 -12.14
N GLY A 99 3.51 18.86 -11.22
CA GLY A 99 4.59 19.83 -11.43
C GLY A 99 5.56 19.44 -12.56
N ALA A 100 5.73 18.14 -12.81
CA ALA A 100 6.58 17.62 -13.88
C ALA A 100 5.92 17.64 -15.28
N GLY A 101 4.61 17.93 -15.38
CA GLY A 101 3.90 18.02 -16.66
C GLY A 101 3.70 16.66 -17.35
N LYS A 102 4.06 16.54 -18.64
CA LYS A 102 4.01 15.26 -19.36
C LYS A 102 5.11 14.34 -18.84
N THR A 103 4.75 13.52 -17.86
CA THR A 103 5.64 12.58 -17.18
C THR A 103 5.76 11.30 -17.99
N GLU A 104 6.87 11.19 -18.72
CA GLU A 104 7.34 9.90 -19.25
C GLU A 104 7.60 8.92 -18.10
N GLU A 105 7.58 7.62 -18.43
CA GLU A 105 7.73 6.53 -17.46
C GLU A 105 8.97 6.70 -16.56
N GLU A 106 10.12 7.05 -17.14
CA GLU A 106 11.36 7.30 -16.40
C GLU A 106 11.23 8.46 -15.40
N THR A 107 10.50 9.51 -15.76
CA THR A 107 10.29 10.68 -14.88
C THR A 107 9.42 10.28 -13.69
N LYS A 108 8.40 9.44 -13.91
CA LYS A 108 7.57 8.90 -12.81
C LYS A 108 8.39 8.06 -11.85
N LEU A 109 9.25 7.17 -12.35
CA LEU A 109 10.12 6.34 -11.50
C LEU A 109 11.04 7.21 -10.63
N LYS A 110 11.59 8.29 -11.18
CA LYS A 110 12.39 9.26 -10.40
C LYS A 110 11.57 9.97 -9.32
N ILE A 111 10.34 10.38 -9.63
CA ILE A 111 9.42 11.01 -8.65
C ILE A 111 9.09 10.02 -7.53
N TYR A 112 8.75 8.77 -7.87
CA TYR A 112 8.49 7.73 -6.88
C TYR A 112 9.72 7.45 -6.00
N ALA A 113 10.93 7.48 -6.56
CA ALA A 113 12.17 7.33 -5.79
C ALA A 113 12.41 8.53 -4.84
N GLN A 114 12.12 9.75 -5.28
CA GLN A 114 12.19 10.94 -4.44
C GLN A 114 11.16 10.89 -3.29
N ILE A 115 9.91 10.49 -3.57
CA ILE A 115 8.89 10.29 -2.54
C ILE A 115 9.34 9.22 -1.53
N SER A 116 9.94 8.12 -1.99
CA SER A 116 10.53 7.09 -1.13
C SER A 116 11.57 7.66 -0.17
N HIS A 117 12.50 8.46 -0.69
CA HIS A 117 13.57 9.09 0.10
C HIS A 117 13.01 10.09 1.12
N LEU A 118 12.11 10.98 0.69
CA LEU A 118 11.50 12.01 1.54
C LEU A 118 10.68 11.42 2.70
N HIS A 119 10.04 10.27 2.47
CA HIS A 119 9.20 9.59 3.45
C HIS A 119 9.84 8.29 3.98
N ARG A 120 11.17 8.16 3.94
CA ARG A 120 11.88 6.94 4.35
C ARG A 120 11.55 6.48 5.79
N ASP A 121 11.22 7.43 6.66
CA ASP A 121 10.86 7.17 8.06
C ASP A 121 9.38 6.76 8.21
N SER A 122 8.57 6.91 7.17
CA SER A 122 7.17 6.49 7.18
C SER A 122 7.09 4.97 7.09
N PRO A 123 6.41 4.29 8.04
CA PRO A 123 6.27 2.84 8.00
C PRO A 123 5.40 2.35 6.83
N PHE A 124 4.71 3.26 6.14
CA PHE A 124 3.82 2.94 5.04
C PHE A 124 4.43 3.16 3.66
N ILE A 125 5.61 3.80 3.56
CA ILE A 125 6.13 4.28 2.28
C ILE A 125 6.35 3.15 1.27
N GLY A 126 6.95 2.04 1.69
CA GLY A 126 7.17 0.89 0.79
C GLY A 126 5.84 0.29 0.28
N LEU A 127 4.83 0.20 1.16
CA LEU A 127 3.50 -0.29 0.76
C LEU A 127 2.78 0.70 -0.16
N TYR A 128 2.91 2.00 0.10
CA TYR A 128 2.36 3.05 -0.77
C TYR A 128 2.95 2.96 -2.17
N LEU A 129 4.28 2.96 -2.30
CA LEU A 129 4.97 2.97 -3.59
C LEU A 129 4.68 1.71 -4.41
N ALA A 130 4.77 0.53 -3.80
CA ALA A 130 4.45 -0.72 -4.46
C ALA A 130 2.98 -0.71 -4.96
N THR A 131 2.06 -0.14 -4.18
CA THR A 131 0.65 -0.02 -4.56
C THR A 131 0.46 0.98 -5.71
N ALA A 132 1.08 2.16 -5.64
CA ALA A 132 0.95 3.22 -6.64
C ALA A 132 1.46 2.75 -8.01
N LEU A 133 2.67 2.18 -8.04
CA LEU A 133 3.28 1.60 -9.24
C LEU A 133 2.43 0.46 -9.81
N TRP A 134 1.93 -0.43 -8.96
CA TRP A 134 1.02 -1.50 -9.40
C TRP A 134 -0.27 -0.96 -10.04
N VAL A 135 -0.89 0.06 -9.45
CA VAL A 135 -2.12 0.69 -9.96
C VAL A 135 -1.89 1.34 -11.33
N GLU A 136 -0.71 1.92 -11.53
CA GLU A 136 -0.24 2.47 -12.81
C GLU A 136 0.22 1.41 -13.81
N LYS A 137 0.17 0.13 -13.45
CA LYS A 137 0.54 -1.03 -14.29
C LYS A 137 2.03 -1.16 -14.58
N PHE A 138 2.88 -0.59 -13.73
CA PHE A 138 4.31 -0.92 -13.71
C PHE A 138 4.51 -2.38 -13.30
N ASN A 139 5.58 -2.98 -13.81
CA ASN A 139 5.92 -4.36 -13.53
C ASN A 139 6.78 -4.48 -12.24
N GLU A 140 7.13 -5.70 -11.86
CA GLU A 140 7.93 -5.96 -10.65
C GLU A 140 9.34 -5.34 -10.72
N ASP A 141 9.98 -5.37 -11.89
CA ASP A 141 11.33 -4.84 -12.10
C ASP A 141 11.34 -3.31 -11.97
N ASP A 142 10.29 -2.64 -12.43
CA ASP A 142 10.12 -1.19 -12.27
C ASP A 142 9.98 -0.81 -10.79
N ILE A 143 9.24 -1.62 -10.01
CA ILE A 143 9.08 -1.42 -8.56
C ILE A 143 10.42 -1.56 -7.85
N ASN A 144 11.19 -2.60 -8.17
CA ASN A 144 12.53 -2.80 -7.63
C ASN A 144 13.49 -1.66 -8.04
N THR A 145 13.33 -1.12 -9.25
CA THR A 145 14.13 0.01 -9.75
C THR A 145 13.92 1.26 -8.90
N VAL A 146 12.69 1.56 -8.49
CA VAL A 146 12.39 2.70 -7.60
C VAL A 146 13.10 2.56 -6.25
N GLU A 147 13.11 1.36 -5.66
CA GLU A 147 13.83 1.12 -4.39
C GLU A 147 15.34 1.35 -4.54
N ALA A 148 15.94 0.88 -5.64
CA ALA A 148 17.36 1.09 -5.94
C ALA A 148 17.70 2.57 -6.16
N LEU A 149 16.86 3.28 -6.92
CA LEU A 149 17.02 4.72 -7.16
C LEU A 149 16.92 5.53 -5.86
N ALA A 150 15.97 5.19 -4.98
CA ALA A 150 15.81 5.85 -3.69
C ALA A 150 17.06 5.67 -2.80
N ALA A 151 17.65 4.46 -2.77
CA ALA A 151 18.89 4.20 -2.03
C ALA A 151 20.10 4.97 -2.60
N GLY A 152 20.12 5.23 -3.92
CA GLY A 152 21.13 6.06 -4.56
C GLY A 152 21.06 7.55 -4.15
N LEU A 153 19.85 8.07 -3.91
CA LEU A 153 19.64 9.46 -3.48
C LEU A 153 20.25 9.72 -2.10
N SER A 154 20.11 8.78 -1.17
CA SER A 154 20.75 8.85 0.15
C SER A 154 22.29 8.88 0.10
N SER A 155 22.90 8.36 -0.96
CA SER A 155 24.37 8.36 -1.13
C SER A 155 24.91 9.68 -1.70
N THR A 156 24.03 10.55 -2.21
CA THR A 156 24.43 11.79 -2.91
C THR A 156 24.35 13.01 -1.99
N GLU A 157 23.66 12.93 -0.86
CA GLU A 157 23.55 14.02 0.13
C GLU A 157 24.72 14.04 1.15
N GLU A 158 25.68 13.13 1.06
CA GLU A 158 26.88 13.06 1.91
C GLU A 158 28.18 13.56 1.23
N GLN A 159 28.09 14.32 0.12
CA GLN A 159 29.23 14.99 -0.54
C GLN A 159 29.08 16.52 -0.52
#